data_AF-A0A357C6I4-F1
#
_entry.id   AF-A0A357C6I4-F1
#
_cell.length_a   1.000
_cell.length_b   1.000
_cell.length_c   1.000
_cell.angle_alpha   90.00
_cell.angle_beta   90.00
_cell.angle_gamma   90.00
#
_symmetry.space_group_name_H-M   'P 1'
#
loop_
_entity.id
_entity.type
_entity.pdbx_description
1 polymer ?
#
loop_
_entity_poly.entity_id
_entity_poly.type
_entity_poly.pdbx_seq_one_letter_code
_entity_poly.pdbx_strand_id
1 'polypeptide(L)' 'MERFLKAGFALREDIIKVQHNCKATGFWVKKSKLYNFILIMHEHLFVFQKSAAATSPKADYRDENEQ' A
#
# COMPACT_ATOMS: atom_id res chain seq x y z
N MET A 1 5.43 1.43 3.58
CA MET A 1 6.10 2.52 2.83
C MET A 1 7.59 2.62 3.18
N GLU A 2 7.95 2.74 4.46
CA GLU A 2 9.35 2.94 4.89
C GLU A 2 10.36 1.92 4.35
N ARG A 3 9.98 0.64 4.20
CA ARG A 3 10.88 -0.40 3.65
C ARG A 3 11.43 -0.04 2.27
N PHE A 4 10.60 0.52 1.39
CA PHE A 4 10.99 0.93 0.04
C PHE A 4 11.91 2.15 0.07
N LEU A 5 11.61 3.13 0.94
CA LEU A 5 12.44 4.33 1.12
C LEU A 5 13.84 3.95 1.63
N LYS A 6 13.91 3.06 2.63
CA LYS A 6 15.17 2.54 3.19
C LYS A 6 15.99 1.74 2.16
N ALA A 7 15.33 1.09 1.19
CA ALA A 7 15.97 0.39 0.09
C ALA A 7 16.45 1.31 -1.05
N GLY A 8 16.31 2.64 -0.91
CA GLY A 8 16.76 3.62 -1.89
C GLY A 8 15.76 3.89 -3.02
N PHE A 9 14.49 3.50 -2.84
CA PHE A 9 13.43 3.91 -3.76
C PHE A 9 12.83 5.25 -3.32
N ALA A 10 12.54 6.12 -4.28
CA ALA A 10 11.75 7.33 -4.06
C ALA A 10 10.30 7.10 -4.49
N LEU A 11 9.34 7.59 -3.71
CA LEU A 11 7.94 7.64 -4.13
C LEU A 11 7.82 8.63 -5.29
N ARG A 12 7.24 8.20 -6.42
CA ARG A 12 6.97 9.05 -7.57
C ARG A 12 5.52 9.48 -7.64
N GLU A 13 4.61 8.53 -7.43
CA GLU A 13 3.18 8.76 -7.52
C GLU A 13 2.44 7.98 -6.43
N ASP A 14 1.37 8.58 -5.92
CA ASP A 14 0.35 7.93 -5.09
C ASP A 14 -0.97 8.00 -5.87
N ILE A 15 -1.37 6.85 -6.43
CA ILE A 15 -2.56 6.75 -7.27
C ILE A 15 -3.71 6.24 -6.42
N ILE A 16 -4.79 7.00 -6.37
CA ILE A 16 -6.02 6.61 -5.67
C ILE A 16 -6.97 5.96 -6.69
N LYS A 17 -7.13 4.64 -6.59
CA LYS A 17 -8.08 3.88 -7.41
C LYS A 17 -9.42 3.78 -6.68
N VAL A 18 -10.42 4.51 -7.16
CA VAL A 18 -11.79 4.43 -6.65
C VAL A 18 -12.49 3.18 -7.19
N GLN A 19 -13.25 2.49 -6.33
CA GLN A 19 -13.93 1.25 -6.70
C GLN A 19 -15.44 1.45 -6.88
N HIS A 20 -15.87 1.58 -8.13
CA HIS A 20 -17.26 1.95 -8.47
C HIS A 20 -18.31 0.85 -8.21
N ASN A 21 -17.89 -0.41 -8.08
CA ASN A 21 -18.77 -1.56 -7.80
C ASN A 21 -18.54 -2.16 -6.40
N CYS A 22 -17.96 -1.38 -5.48
CA CYS A 22 -17.74 -1.85 -4.11
C CYS A 22 -19.04 -1.86 -3.32
N LYS A 23 -19.30 -2.95 -2.58
CA LYS A 23 -20.48 -3.09 -1.72
C LYS A 23 -20.06 -3.50 -0.32
N ALA A 24 -20.50 -2.74 0.67
CA ALA A 24 -20.32 -3.09 2.07
C ALA A 24 -21.42 -4.06 2.54
N THR A 25 -21.08 -4.99 3.42
CA THR A 25 -22.08 -5.85 4.06
C THR A 25 -22.93 -5.02 5.04
N GLY A 26 -24.19 -5.43 5.26
CA GLY A 26 -25.09 -4.74 6.19
C GLY A 26 -24.54 -4.64 7.61
N PHE A 27 -23.70 -5.57 8.02
CA PHE A 27 -22.97 -5.52 9.29
C PHE A 27 -22.09 -4.26 9.38
N TRP A 28 -21.25 -4.01 8.37
CA TRP A 28 -20.34 -2.87 8.35
C TRP A 28 -21.05 -1.54 8.19
N VAL A 29 -22.15 -1.49 7.43
CA VAL A 29 -22.99 -0.29 7.31
C VAL A 29 -23.60 0.12 8.66
N LYS A 30 -23.99 -0.84 9.50
CA LYS A 30 -24.52 -0.55 10.85
C LYS A 30 -23.41 -0.09 11.79
N LYS A 31 -22.27 -0.78 11.76
CA LYS A 31 -21.12 -0.49 12.64
C LYS A 31 -20.50 0.88 12.33
N SER A 32 -20.39 1.26 11.06
CA SER A 32 -19.84 2.55 10.64
C SER A 32 -20.64 3.73 11.18
N LYS A 33 -21.98 3.63 11.14
CA LYS A 33 -22.89 4.64 11.73
C LYS A 33 -22.82 4.67 13.25
N LEU A 34 -22.79 3.50 13.90
CA LEU A 34 -22.76 3.39 15.36
C LEU A 34 -21.49 3.98 15.97
N TYR A 35 -20.34 3.68 15.38
CA TYR A 35 -19.03 4.11 15.90
C TYR A 35 -18.46 5.32 15.15
N ASN A 36 -19.26 5.94 14.28
CA ASN A 36 -18.91 7.15 13.51
C ASN A 36 -17.56 7.05 12.76
N PHE A 37 -17.41 6.03 11.92
CA PHE A 37 -16.26 5.89 11.02
C PHE A 37 -16.69 5.68 9.57
N ILE A 38 -15.78 5.95 8.63
CA ILE A 38 -16.03 5.87 7.19
C ILE A 38 -15.62 4.50 6.67
N LEU A 39 -16.39 3.96 5.71
CA LEU A 39 -16.03 2.74 4.99
C LEU A 39 -15.13 3.09 3.80
N ILE A 40 -14.07 2.31 3.61
CA ILE A 40 -13.16 2.50 2.48
C ILE A 40 -13.79 2.04 1.16
N MET A 41 -13.56 2.80 0.10
CA MET A 41 -14.03 2.51 -1.26
C MET A 41 -12.94 2.77 -2.31
N HIS A 42 -11.69 2.96 -1.86
CA HIS A 42 -10.56 3.25 -2.72
C HIS A 42 -9.32 2.48 -2.26
N GLU A 43 -8.44 2.20 -3.21
CA GLU A 43 -7.15 1.57 -3.01
C GLU A 43 -6.05 2.58 -3.34
N HIS A 44 -4.97 2.58 -2.58
CA HIS A 44 -3.76 3.34 -2.91
C HIS A 44 -2.78 2.42 -3.66
N LEU A 45 -2.32 2.88 -4.82
CA LEU A 45 -1.28 2.24 -5.61
C LEU A 45 -0.06 3.16 -5.63
N PHE A 46 0.98 2.77 -4.89
CA PHE A 46 2.21 3.54 -4.80
C PHE A 46 3.19 3.16 -5.91
N VAL A 47 3.62 4.15 -6.71
CA VAL A 47 4.64 3.97 -7.74
C VAL A 47 5.97 4.46 -7.20
N PHE A 48 6.94 3.56 -7.10
CA PHE A 48 8.29 3.84 -6.62
C PHE A 48 9.29 3.79 -7.77
N GLN A 49 10.24 4.73 -7.78
CA GLN A 49 11.36 4.71 -8.72
C GLN A 49 12.68 4.65 -7.97
N LYS A 50 13.56 3.72 -8.39
CA LYS A 50 14.96 3.68 -7.96
C LYS A 50 15.76 4.67 -8.81
N SER A 51 16.40 5.65 -8.19
CA SER A 51 17.33 6.53 -8.90
C SER A 51 18.61 5.77 -9.25
N ALA A 52 19.12 5.92 -10.48
CA ALA A 52 20.36 5.27 -10.91
C ALA A 52 21.59 5.61 -10.03
N ALA A 53 21.57 6.76 -9.35
CA ALA A 53 22.61 7.20 -8.42
C ALA A 53 22.56 6.53 -7.03
N ALA A 54 21.48 5.80 -6.70
CA ALA A 54 21.39 5.07 -5.45
C ALA A 54 22.16 3.76 -5.58
N THR A 55 23.44 3.78 -5.18
CA THR A 55 24.23 2.58 -4.90
C THR A 55 23.43 1.71 -3.93
N SER A 56 22.87 0.60 -4.43
CA SER A 56 22.11 -0.32 -3.59
C SER A 56 23.01 -0.84 -2.47
N PRO A 57 22.58 -0.78 -1.19
CA PRO A 57 23.06 -1.73 -0.21
C PRO A 57 22.80 -3.13 -0.78
N LYS A 58 23.78 -4.04 -0.72
CA LYS A 58 23.56 -5.45 -1.12
C LYS A 58 22.34 -5.97 -0.37
N ALA A 59 21.29 -6.33 -1.10
CA ALA A 59 20.10 -6.92 -0.51
C ALA A 59 20.47 -8.32 -0.01
N ASP A 60 20.45 -8.52 1.32
CA ASP A 60 20.39 -9.85 1.93
C ASP A 60 18.95 -10.37 1.77
N TYR A 61 18.62 -10.81 0.55
CA TYR A 61 17.37 -11.53 0.31
C TYR A 61 17.57 -12.94 0.86
N ARG A 62 17.10 -13.19 2.08
CA ARG A 62 16.88 -14.55 2.56
C ARG A 62 15.57 -15.04 1.97
N ASP A 63 15.66 -16.03 1.09
CA ASP A 63 14.51 -16.75 0.58
C ASP A 63 13.93 -17.59 1.73
N GLU A 64 12.74 -17.26 2.21
CA GLU A 64 12.07 -18.00 3.28
C GLU A 64 11.46 -19.34 2.79
N ASN A 65 11.77 -19.78 1.56
CA ASN A 65 11.34 -21.06 1.01
C ASN A 65 12.45 -22.14 0.93
N GLU A 66 13.62 -21.92 1.53
CA GLU A 66 14.58 -22.99 1.81
C GLU A 66 14.31 -23.61 3.19
N GLN A 67 13.30 -24.47 3.26
CA GLN A 67 13.15 -25.45 4.34
C GLN A 67 12.62 -26.77 3.78
#